data_AF-K1PQT0-F1
#
_entry.id   AF-K1PQT0-F1
#
_cell.length_a   1.000
_cell.length_b   1.000
_cell.length_c   1.000
_cell.angle_alpha   90.00
_cell.angle_beta   90.00
_cell.angle_gamma   90.00
#
_symmetry.space_group_name_H-M   'P 1'
#
loop_
_entity.id
_entity.type
_entity.pdbx_description
1 polymer ?
#
loop_
_entity_poly.entity_id
_entity_poly.type
_entity_poly.pdbx_seq_one_letter_code
_entity_poly.pdbx_strand_id
1 'polypeptide(L)'
;MASSMNRSSQAEDLLTIFYADDAEAICSHIKTYFEEGRFRVQVSTVNINSDHGTPCTVPCSLGLVLLSPEMLHDLQRKPNNYLKSASAQCTKRAFLCHDSIDLCDRATEKILENSCSDVTLWNKISLGNASEDFKIALLNIMQLMESTPSANPVLLTYKINPKKISSVSYKYCGFIA
;
A
#
# COMPACT_ATOMS: atom_id res chain seq x y z
N MET A 1 12.80 -8.40 43.98
CA MET A 1 11.86 -7.70 43.10
C MET A 1 12.51 -7.57 41.73
N ALA A 2 12.20 -8.47 40.81
CA ALA A 2 12.63 -8.38 39.42
C ALA A 2 11.38 -8.16 38.57
N SER A 3 11.12 -6.90 38.23
CA SER A 3 10.15 -6.53 37.21
C SER A 3 10.77 -6.91 35.86
N SER A 4 10.54 -8.14 35.40
CA SER A 4 10.83 -8.50 34.02
C SER A 4 9.63 -8.11 33.17
N MET A 5 9.93 -7.22 32.23
CA MET A 5 9.01 -6.50 31.38
C MET A 5 8.05 -7.43 30.68
N ASN A 6 6.80 -7.00 30.72
CA ASN A 6 5.67 -7.44 29.93
C ASN A 6 6.13 -7.68 28.47
N ARG A 7 6.34 -8.94 28.08
CA ARG A 7 6.25 -9.35 26.67
C ARG A 7 4.77 -9.26 26.32
N SER A 8 4.30 -8.03 26.07
CA SER A 8 3.08 -7.83 25.31
C SER A 8 3.30 -8.55 23.98
N SER A 9 2.53 -9.61 23.77
CA SER A 9 2.46 -10.39 22.54
C SER A 9 2.43 -9.44 21.35
N GLN A 10 3.60 -9.20 20.73
CA GLN A 10 3.65 -8.47 19.47
C GLN A 10 2.92 -9.35 18.47
N ALA A 11 1.72 -8.92 18.07
CA ALA A 11 1.15 -9.38 16.82
C ALA A 11 2.23 -9.11 15.76
N GLU A 12 2.74 -10.16 15.12
CA GLU A 12 3.73 -9.99 14.08
C GLU A 12 3.10 -9.14 12.97
N ASP A 13 3.77 -8.05 12.59
CA ASP A 13 3.27 -7.12 11.58
C ASP A 13 3.32 -7.79 10.20
N LEU A 14 2.23 -8.46 9.86
CA LEU A 14 2.03 -9.22 8.63
C LEU A 14 1.35 -8.34 7.57
N LEU A 15 2.04 -8.17 6.44
CA LEU A 15 1.54 -7.55 5.22
C LEU A 15 1.10 -8.63 4.24
N THR A 16 -0.17 -8.64 3.85
CA THR A 16 -0.67 -9.53 2.79
C THR A 16 -0.89 -8.75 1.51
N ILE A 17 -0.19 -9.12 0.43
CA ILE A 17 -0.28 -8.47 -0.88
C ILE A 17 -1.13 -9.33 -1.82
N PHE A 18 -2.23 -8.76 -2.31
CA PHE A 18 -3.07 -9.34 -3.35
C PHE A 18 -2.72 -8.70 -4.69
N TYR A 19 -2.36 -9.50 -5.68
CA TYR A 19 -1.90 -9.00 -6.98
C TYR A 19 -2.34 -9.93 -8.12
N ALA A 20 -2.38 -9.42 -9.35
CA ALA A 20 -2.55 -10.20 -10.57
C ALA A 20 -1.18 -10.37 -11.27
N ASP A 21 -1.09 -11.27 -12.25
CA ASP A 21 0.18 -11.70 -12.83
C ASP A 21 0.99 -10.53 -13.42
N ASP A 22 0.34 -9.55 -14.08
CA ASP A 22 0.98 -8.32 -14.58
C ASP A 22 1.68 -7.45 -13.51
N ALA A 23 1.33 -7.61 -12.22
CA ALA A 23 1.89 -6.87 -11.11
C ALA A 23 2.98 -7.65 -10.34
N GLU A 24 3.42 -8.82 -10.82
CA GLU A 24 4.39 -9.68 -10.13
C GLU A 24 5.71 -8.95 -9.81
N ALA A 25 6.27 -8.22 -10.77
CA ALA A 25 7.52 -7.49 -10.58
C ALA A 25 7.41 -6.44 -9.46
N ILE A 26 6.29 -5.71 -9.42
CA ILE A 26 6.01 -4.70 -8.39
C ILE A 26 5.83 -5.38 -7.03
N CYS A 27 5.06 -6.47 -6.99
CA CYS A 27 4.86 -7.27 -5.79
C CYS A 27 6.20 -7.77 -5.22
N SER A 28 7.08 -8.29 -6.07
CA SER A 28 8.41 -8.78 -5.68
C SER A 28 9.29 -7.67 -5.10
N HIS A 29 9.29 -6.48 -5.70
CA HIS A 29 10.05 -5.33 -5.16
C HIS A 29 9.53 -4.88 -3.80
N ILE A 30 8.22 -4.76 -3.64
CA ILE A 30 7.59 -4.40 -2.37
C ILE A 30 7.92 -5.46 -1.31
N LYS A 31 7.75 -6.74 -1.65
CA LYS A 31 8.06 -7.86 -0.76
C LYS A 31 9.50 -7.78 -0.25
N THR A 32 10.47 -7.63 -1.16
CA THR A 32 11.90 -7.56 -0.82
C THR A 32 12.17 -6.40 0.14
N TYR A 33 11.64 -5.20 -0.17
CA TYR A 33 11.81 -4.01 0.67
C TYR A 33 11.27 -4.20 2.10
N PHE A 34 10.08 -4.79 2.24
CA PHE A 34 9.44 -4.97 3.54
C PHE A 34 10.02 -6.12 4.36
N GLU A 35 10.43 -7.22 3.71
CA GLU A 35 11.12 -8.33 4.37
C GLU A 35 12.50 -7.91 4.90
N GLU A 36 13.23 -7.07 4.16
CA GLU A 36 14.46 -6.42 4.65
C GLU A 36 14.19 -5.47 5.83
N GLY A 37 13.03 -4.80 5.81
CA GLY A 37 12.60 -3.81 6.79
C GLY A 37 12.03 -4.36 8.10
N ARG A 38 11.97 -5.70 8.28
CA ARG A 38 11.42 -6.45 9.45
C ARG A 38 9.94 -6.85 9.40
N PHE A 39 9.23 -6.58 8.30
CA PHE A 39 7.83 -7.00 8.17
C PHE A 39 7.75 -8.40 7.57
N ARG A 40 6.78 -9.20 8.04
CA ARG A 40 6.48 -10.48 7.36
C ARG A 40 5.57 -10.17 6.18
N VAL A 41 5.88 -10.71 5.01
CA VAL A 41 5.07 -10.49 3.80
C VAL A 41 4.49 -11.82 3.31
N GLN A 42 3.17 -11.85 3.17
CA GLN A 42 2.45 -12.91 2.48
C GLN A 42 1.98 -12.37 1.13
N VAL A 43 2.06 -13.19 0.09
CA VAL A 43 1.58 -12.83 -1.25
C VAL A 43 0.47 -13.79 -1.65
N SER A 44 -0.55 -13.26 -2.33
CA SER A 44 -1.68 -14.03 -2.85
C SER A 44 -2.02 -13.54 -4.24
N THR A 45 -1.83 -14.41 -5.24
CA THR A 45 -2.25 -14.13 -6.61
C THR A 45 -3.77 -14.24 -6.72
N VAL A 46 -4.41 -13.17 -7.21
CA VAL A 46 -5.82 -13.18 -7.57
C VAL A 46 -5.88 -13.55 -9.03
N ASN A 47 -6.01 -14.84 -9.33
CA ASN A 47 -5.92 -15.34 -10.69
C ASN A 47 -7.27 -15.98 -11.11
N ILE A 48 -7.65 -15.84 -12.38
CA ILE A 48 -8.97 -16.27 -12.93
C ILE A 48 -9.23 -17.74 -12.68
N ASN A 49 -8.20 -18.59 -12.78
CA ASN A 49 -8.33 -20.06 -12.73
C ASN A 49 -8.43 -20.64 -11.31
N SER A 50 -8.34 -19.81 -10.28
CA SER A 50 -8.56 -20.25 -8.90
C SER A 50 -9.99 -19.88 -8.47
N ASP A 51 -10.90 -20.85 -8.53
CA ASP A 51 -12.25 -20.75 -7.92
C ASP A 51 -12.18 -20.48 -6.40
N HIS A 52 -11.00 -20.70 -5.83
CA HIS A 52 -10.65 -20.38 -4.46
C HIS A 52 -9.38 -19.53 -4.49
N GLY A 53 -9.51 -18.23 -4.72
CA GLY A 53 -8.44 -17.34 -4.28
C GLY A 53 -8.23 -17.61 -2.80
N THR A 54 -7.02 -17.98 -2.40
CA THR A 54 -6.73 -18.37 -1.01
C THR A 54 -7.09 -17.20 -0.11
N PRO A 55 -8.18 -17.28 0.67
CA PRO A 55 -8.53 -16.20 1.57
C PRO A 55 -7.38 -16.05 2.56
N CYS A 56 -7.16 -14.82 3.05
CA CYS A 56 -6.20 -14.64 4.12
C CYS A 56 -6.69 -15.44 5.33
N THR A 57 -6.05 -16.57 5.64
CA THR A 57 -6.41 -17.44 6.77
C THR A 57 -5.74 -16.99 8.07
N VAL A 58 -4.71 -16.15 7.96
CA VAL A 58 -3.94 -15.61 9.07
C VAL A 58 -4.36 -14.17 9.30
N PRO A 59 -4.63 -13.74 10.55
CA PRO A 59 -4.81 -12.33 10.87
C PRO A 59 -3.61 -11.50 10.39
N CYS A 60 -3.89 -10.46 9.60
CA CYS A 60 -2.88 -9.58 9.00
C CYS A 60 -3.02 -8.15 9.53
N SER A 61 -1.91 -7.45 9.68
CA SER A 61 -1.93 -6.02 10.01
C SER A 61 -2.49 -5.22 8.82
N LEU A 62 -2.03 -5.49 7.60
CA LEU A 62 -2.49 -4.81 6.39
C LEU A 62 -2.76 -5.78 5.24
N GLY A 63 -3.91 -5.63 4.59
CA GLY A 63 -4.19 -6.19 3.28
C GLY A 63 -3.96 -5.13 2.21
N LEU A 64 -2.96 -5.33 1.36
CA LEU A 64 -2.61 -4.44 0.26
C LEU A 64 -3.05 -5.06 -1.06
N VAL A 65 -3.94 -4.40 -1.80
CA VAL A 65 -4.37 -4.85 -3.13
C VAL A 65 -3.66 -4.01 -4.18
N LEU A 66 -2.82 -4.66 -4.99
CA LEU A 66 -2.19 -4.06 -6.17
C LEU A 66 -3.23 -3.98 -7.29
N LEU A 67 -3.71 -2.77 -7.58
CA LEU A 67 -4.64 -2.50 -8.67
C LEU A 67 -3.86 -2.26 -9.96
N SER A 68 -3.75 -3.32 -10.74
CA SER A 68 -3.27 -3.34 -12.11
C SER A 68 -4.44 -3.55 -13.10
N PRO A 69 -4.23 -3.34 -14.40
CA PRO A 69 -5.24 -3.63 -15.42
C PRO A 69 -5.77 -5.08 -15.36
N GLU A 70 -4.89 -6.08 -15.21
CA GLU A 70 -5.34 -7.47 -15.10
C GLU A 70 -6.11 -7.72 -13.80
N MET A 71 -5.70 -7.10 -12.67
CA MET A 71 -6.44 -7.21 -11.41
C MET A 71 -7.89 -6.72 -11.57
N LEU A 72 -8.12 -5.56 -12.20
CA LEU A 72 -9.48 -5.06 -12.40
C LEU A 72 -10.32 -5.99 -13.28
N HIS A 73 -9.70 -6.53 -14.32
CA HIS A 73 -10.34 -7.48 -15.22
C HIS A 73 -10.69 -8.80 -14.53
N ASP A 74 -9.84 -9.27 -13.61
CA ASP A 74 -10.09 -10.46 -12.80
C ASP A 74 -11.21 -10.22 -11.78
N LEU A 75 -11.20 -9.05 -11.14
CA LEU A 75 -12.23 -8.65 -10.18
C LEU A 75 -13.62 -8.55 -10.81
N GLN A 76 -13.74 -8.13 -12.06
CA GLN A 76 -15.01 -8.12 -12.80
C GLN A 76 -15.66 -9.50 -12.90
N ARG A 77 -14.85 -10.57 -12.86
CA ARG A 77 -15.29 -11.96 -13.04
C ARG A 77 -15.47 -12.69 -11.71
N LYS A 78 -15.06 -12.08 -10.59
CA LYS A 78 -15.21 -12.64 -9.25
C LYS A 78 -16.58 -12.29 -8.66
N PRO A 79 -17.06 -13.07 -7.66
CA PRO A 79 -18.32 -12.77 -6.99
C PRO A 79 -18.26 -11.43 -6.25
N ASN A 80 -19.44 -10.85 -6.01
CA ASN A 80 -19.55 -9.62 -5.22
C ASN A 80 -18.91 -9.80 -3.84
N ASN A 81 -18.29 -8.73 -3.34
CA ASN A 81 -17.55 -8.70 -2.07
C ASN A 81 -16.36 -9.66 -1.99
N TYR A 82 -15.83 -10.14 -3.11
CA TYR A 82 -14.66 -11.02 -3.13
C TYR A 82 -13.47 -10.45 -2.34
N LEU A 83 -13.05 -9.21 -2.62
CA LEU A 83 -11.91 -8.59 -1.93
C LEU A 83 -12.19 -8.37 -0.45
N LYS A 84 -13.43 -8.00 -0.11
CA LYS A 84 -13.86 -7.84 1.29
C LYS A 84 -13.74 -9.16 2.06
N SER A 85 -14.15 -10.26 1.45
CA SER A 85 -14.02 -11.60 2.02
C SER A 85 -12.56 -12.06 2.09
N ALA A 86 -11.79 -11.86 1.02
CA ALA A 86 -10.38 -12.27 0.95
C ALA A 86 -9.50 -11.54 1.98
N SER A 87 -9.84 -10.28 2.29
CA SER A 87 -9.16 -9.42 3.26
C SER A 87 -9.91 -9.29 4.59
N ALA A 88 -10.86 -10.17 4.89
CA ALA A 88 -11.68 -10.11 6.10
C ALA A 88 -10.84 -10.15 7.38
N GLN A 89 -9.72 -10.89 7.35
CA GLN A 89 -8.79 -11.05 8.47
C GLN A 89 -7.77 -9.90 8.61
N CYS A 90 -7.74 -8.94 7.68
CA CYS A 90 -6.82 -7.82 7.77
C CYS A 90 -7.43 -6.66 8.57
N THR A 91 -6.66 -6.15 9.53
CA THR A 91 -7.10 -5.03 10.39
C THR A 91 -7.22 -3.72 9.62
N LYS A 92 -6.35 -3.52 8.63
CA LYS A 92 -6.36 -2.39 7.71
C LYS A 92 -6.32 -2.89 6.28
N ARG A 93 -6.79 -2.04 5.38
CA ARG A 93 -6.87 -2.34 3.95
C ARG A 93 -6.46 -1.14 3.12
N ALA A 94 -5.74 -1.40 2.04
CA ALA A 94 -5.26 -0.38 1.14
C ALA A 94 -5.24 -0.87 -0.31
N PHE A 95 -5.49 0.04 -1.23
CA PHE A 95 -5.24 -0.11 -2.65
C PHE A 95 -3.93 0.56 -3.00
N LEU A 96 -3.09 -0.16 -3.75
CA LEU A 96 -1.92 0.39 -4.41
C LEU A 96 -2.20 0.45 -5.92
N CYS A 97 -2.45 1.65 -6.43
CA CYS A 97 -2.88 1.87 -7.79
C CYS A 97 -1.69 2.01 -8.72
N HIS A 98 -1.64 1.14 -9.73
CA HIS A 98 -0.73 1.29 -10.86
C HIS A 98 -1.08 2.56 -11.64
N ASP A 99 -0.09 3.20 -12.27
CA ASP A 99 -0.27 4.46 -13.00
C ASP A 99 -1.25 4.35 -14.17
N SER A 100 -1.44 3.14 -14.67
CA SER A 100 -2.38 2.84 -15.75
C SER A 100 -3.83 2.80 -15.29
N ILE A 101 -4.10 2.87 -13.98
CA ILE A 101 -5.44 2.83 -13.41
C ILE A 101 -5.87 4.23 -12.99
N ASP A 102 -6.92 4.71 -13.63
CA ASP A 102 -7.64 5.90 -13.17
C ASP A 102 -8.74 5.49 -12.19
N LEU A 103 -8.55 5.87 -10.92
CA LEU A 103 -9.56 5.67 -9.87
C LEU A 103 -10.78 6.59 -10.01
N CYS A 104 -10.69 7.65 -10.82
CA CYS A 104 -11.82 8.53 -11.12
C CYS A 104 -12.67 8.01 -12.28
N ASP A 105 -12.23 6.94 -12.96
CA ASP A 105 -13.04 6.30 -13.98
C ASP A 105 -14.23 5.55 -13.35
N ARG A 106 -15.43 5.80 -13.90
CA ARG A 106 -16.67 5.20 -13.40
C ARG A 106 -16.71 3.69 -13.56
N ALA A 107 -16.04 3.15 -14.59
CA ALA A 107 -15.99 1.70 -14.75
C ALA A 107 -15.13 1.08 -13.65
N THR A 108 -13.94 1.62 -13.38
CA THR A 108 -13.09 1.22 -12.26
C THR A 108 -13.82 1.29 -10.92
N GLU A 109 -14.47 2.42 -10.62
CA GLU A 109 -15.21 2.61 -9.37
C GLU A 109 -16.29 1.54 -9.19
N LYS A 110 -17.07 1.26 -10.23
CA LYS A 110 -18.12 0.23 -10.18
C LYS A 110 -17.58 -1.18 -9.95
N ILE A 111 -16.43 -1.53 -10.53
CA ILE A 111 -15.78 -2.84 -10.31
C ILE A 111 -15.36 -2.97 -8.84
N LEU A 112 -14.77 -1.91 -8.28
CA LEU A 112 -14.31 -1.90 -6.90
C LEU A 112 -15.49 -1.92 -5.92
N GLU A 113 -16.56 -1.15 -6.16
CA GLU A 113 -17.78 -1.19 -5.35
C GLU A 113 -18.42 -2.59 -5.30
N ASN A 114 -18.45 -3.29 -6.45
CA ASN A 114 -18.93 -4.67 -6.51
C ASN A 114 -18.01 -5.62 -5.74
N SER A 115 -16.69 -5.43 -5.83
CA SER A 115 -15.67 -6.30 -5.21
C SER A 115 -15.49 -6.06 -3.70
N CYS A 116 -15.79 -4.85 -3.24
CA CYS A 116 -15.76 -4.44 -1.85
C CYS A 116 -16.77 -3.31 -1.59
N SER A 117 -17.87 -3.64 -0.93
CA SER A 117 -18.91 -2.67 -0.54
C SER A 117 -18.42 -1.47 0.29
N ASP A 118 -17.27 -1.62 0.95
CA ASP A 118 -16.64 -0.68 1.86
C ASP A 118 -15.41 0.02 1.24
N VAL A 119 -15.34 0.10 -0.10
CA VAL A 119 -14.22 0.69 -0.85
C VAL A 119 -13.79 2.08 -0.36
N THR A 120 -14.73 2.88 0.16
CA THR A 120 -14.48 4.24 0.67
C THR A 120 -13.72 4.27 2.00
N LEU A 121 -13.70 3.16 2.74
CA LEU A 121 -12.96 3.01 3.99
C LEU A 121 -11.52 2.56 3.79
N TRP A 122 -11.16 2.15 2.57
CA TRP A 122 -9.84 1.63 2.25
C TRP A 122 -8.89 2.78 1.89
N ASN A 123 -7.64 2.68 2.33
CA ASN A 123 -6.62 3.65 1.96
C ASN A 123 -6.28 3.52 0.48
N LYS A 124 -6.02 4.63 -0.21
CA LYS A 124 -5.67 4.63 -1.63
C LYS A 124 -4.28 5.24 -1.78
N ILE A 125 -3.35 4.49 -2.36
CA ILE A 125 -1.96 4.88 -2.57
C ILE A 125 -1.68 4.78 -4.07
N SER A 126 -1.14 5.84 -4.66
CA SER A 126 -0.69 5.81 -6.06
C SER A 126 0.78 5.40 -6.12
N LEU A 127 1.14 4.53 -7.07
CA LEU A 127 2.52 4.17 -7.36
C LEU A 127 3.30 5.38 -7.91
N GLY A 128 2.67 6.14 -8.80
CA GLY A 128 3.28 7.25 -9.52
C GLY A 128 4.33 6.78 -10.54
N ASN A 129 4.63 7.66 -11.49
CA ASN A 129 5.48 7.33 -12.64
C ASN A 129 6.96 7.64 -12.41
N ALA A 130 7.30 8.30 -11.30
CA ALA A 130 8.66 8.62 -10.93
C ALA A 130 9.19 7.68 -9.83
N SER A 131 10.51 7.48 -9.80
CA SER A 131 11.17 6.70 -8.74
C SER A 131 10.94 7.28 -7.34
N GLU A 132 10.75 8.60 -7.23
CA GLU A 132 10.42 9.24 -5.95
C GLU A 132 9.01 8.90 -5.48
N ASP A 133 8.04 8.79 -6.39
CA ASP A 133 6.67 8.41 -6.07
C ASP A 133 6.61 6.98 -5.52
N PHE A 134 7.38 6.06 -6.11
CA PHE A 134 7.48 4.70 -5.60
C PHE A 134 8.01 4.66 -4.16
N LYS A 135 9.03 5.47 -3.83
CA LYS A 135 9.55 5.58 -2.46
C LYS A 135 8.49 6.14 -1.52
N ILE A 136 7.73 7.14 -1.96
CA ILE A 136 6.62 7.72 -1.19
C ILE A 136 5.53 6.67 -0.96
N ALA A 137 5.21 5.85 -1.97
CA ALA A 137 4.25 4.76 -1.84
C ALA A 137 4.70 3.72 -0.80
N LEU A 138 5.98 3.31 -0.83
CA LEU A 138 6.55 2.41 0.18
C LEU A 138 6.48 3.01 1.59
N LEU A 139 6.80 4.30 1.75
CA LEU A 139 6.71 4.99 3.03
C LEU A 139 5.25 5.06 3.54
N ASN A 140 4.28 5.31 2.66
CA ASN A 140 2.87 5.31 3.02
C ASN A 140 2.39 3.93 3.49
N ILE A 141 2.81 2.86 2.81
CA ILE A 141 2.51 1.48 3.23
C ILE A 141 3.12 1.20 4.61
N MET A 142 4.38 1.60 4.84
CA MET A 142 5.05 1.43 6.13
C MET A 142 4.32 2.18 7.26
N GLN A 143 3.91 3.43 7.02
CA GLN A 143 3.12 4.21 7.99
C GLN A 143 1.76 3.56 8.26
N LEU A 144 1.12 2.96 7.26
CA LEU A 144 -0.11 2.19 7.45
C LEU A 144 0.12 0.92 8.26
N MET A 145 1.26 0.25 8.11
CA MET A 145 1.62 -0.90 8.95
C MET A 145 1.79 -0.47 10.41
N GLU A 146 2.52 0.62 10.66
CA GLU A 146 2.91 1.06 12.01
C GLU A 146 1.85 1.88 12.76
N SER A 147 0.87 2.46 12.05
CA SER A 147 -0.19 3.25 12.69
C SER A 147 -1.06 2.39 13.62
N THR A 148 -1.72 2.99 14.59
CA THR A 148 -2.75 2.28 15.36
C THR A 148 -4.04 2.15 14.52
N PRO A 149 -4.87 1.11 14.70
CA PRO A 149 -6.07 0.83 13.88
C PRO A 149 -7.23 1.86 14.01
N SER A 150 -6.97 3.07 14.53
CA SER A 150 -7.99 4.06 14.92
C SER A 150 -7.86 5.42 14.22
N ALA A 151 -6.98 5.59 13.24
CA ALA A 151 -6.93 6.84 12.48
C ALA A 151 -7.79 6.72 11.21
N ASN A 152 -8.89 7.47 11.16
CA ASN A 152 -9.64 7.75 9.93
C ASN A 152 -8.70 8.08 8.76
N PRO A 153 -9.09 7.83 7.49
CA PRO A 153 -8.24 8.13 6.34
C PRO A 153 -7.86 9.61 6.35
N VAL A 154 -6.60 9.90 6.70
CA VAL A 154 -6.03 11.23 6.58
C VAL A 154 -5.41 11.31 5.20
N LEU A 155 -5.96 12.18 4.36
CA LEU A 155 -5.31 12.60 3.14
C LEU A 155 -3.98 13.26 3.53
N LEU A 156 -2.87 12.54 3.48
CA LEU A 156 -1.54 13.08 3.76
C LEU A 156 -1.12 13.97 2.59
N THR A 157 -1.66 15.20 2.56
CA THR A 157 -1.15 16.25 1.69
C THR A 157 0.19 16.70 2.28
N TYR A 158 1.31 16.16 1.78
CA TYR A 158 2.62 16.72 2.06
C TYR A 158 2.69 18.11 1.44
N LYS A 159 2.35 19.12 2.24
CA LYS A 159 2.65 20.52 1.92
C LYS A 159 4.15 20.69 2.14
N ILE A 160 4.94 20.48 1.09
CA ILE A 160 6.34 20.85 1.09
C ILE A 160 6.39 22.37 1.30
N ASN A 161 6.58 22.79 2.55
CA ASN A 161 6.98 24.15 2.84
C ASN A 161 8.50 24.19 2.60
N PRO A 162 8.99 24.81 1.52
CA PRO A 162 10.42 25.04 1.38
C PRO A 162 10.85 25.94 2.54
N LYS A 163 11.47 25.34 3.57
CA LYS A 163 12.23 26.11 4.55
C LYS A 163 13.39 26.72 3.78
N LYS A 164 13.35 28.05 3.68
CA LYS A 164 14.37 28.93 3.11
C LYS A 164 15.74 28.27 3.05
N ILE A 165 16.24 28.03 1.84
CA ILE A 165 17.67 27.82 1.61
C ILE A 165 18.34 29.15 1.99
N SER A 166 18.82 29.25 3.22
CA SER A 166 19.64 30.38 3.65
C SER A 166 21.05 30.20 3.08
N SER A 167 21.41 31.10 2.18
CA SER A 167 22.78 31.59 1.92
C SER A 167 23.79 30.60 1.31
N VAL A 168 23.93 30.66 -0.02
CA VAL A 168 25.25 30.55 -0.67
C VAL A 168 25.66 31.95 -1.10
N SER A 169 26.66 32.53 -0.41
CA SER A 169 27.28 33.78 -0.80
C SER A 169 28.44 33.48 -1.76
N TYR A 170 28.25 33.74 -3.05
CA TYR A 170 29.37 33.89 -3.97
C TYR A 170 29.94 35.30 -3.81
N LYS A 171 31.01 35.43 -3.02
CA LYS A 171 31.87 36.63 -3.07
C LYS A 171 32.76 36.52 -4.31
N TYR A 172 32.35 37.18 -5.40
CA TYR A 172 33.30 37.67 -6.39
C TYR A 172 34.09 38.82 -5.75
N CYS A 173 35.37 38.63 -5.51
CA CYS A 173 36.31 39.70 -5.21
C CYS A 173 37.23 39.81 -6.43
N GLY A 174 37.06 40.87 -7.21
CA GLY A 174 38.00 41.21 -8.27
C GLY A 174 39.35 41.61 -7.65
N PHE A 175 40.43 41.19 -8.28
CA PHE A 175 41.75 41.76 -8.04
C PHE A 175 42.21 42.44 -9.33
N ILE A 176 42.34 43.77 -9.22
CA ILE A 176 43.09 44.62 -10.13
C ILE A 176 44.55 44.53 -9.67
N ALA A 177 45.45 44.20 -10.59
CA ALA A 177 46.85 44.60 -10.58
C ALA A 177 47.31 44.74 -12.03
#